data_AF-A0A6P0VKY6-F1
#
_entry.id   AF-A0A6P0VKY6-F1
#
_cell.length_a   1.000
_cell.length_b   1.000
_cell.length_c   1.000
_cell.angle_alpha   90.00
_cell.angle_beta   90.00
_cell.angle_gamma   90.00
#
_symmetry.space_group_name_H-M   'P 1'
#
loop_
_entity.id
_entity.type
_entity.pdbx_description
1 polymer ?
#
loop_
_entity_poly.entity_id
_entity_poly.type
_entity_poly.pdbx_seq_one_letter_code
_entity_poly.pdbx_strand_id
1 'polypeptide(L)'
;QPAKLATAVYSYATHIDHLETLQAMVDKIVHRHVQTHVLPEQYPIVGECLLQAMKDVLGDAATEEVVAAWSEAYQALAEIFINREQQIYQSN
;
A
#
# COMPACT_ATOMS: atom_id res chain seq x y z
N GLN A 1 -13.80 -5.21 -3.83
CA GLN A 1 -14.22 -4.77 -2.48
C GLN A 1 -13.14 -3.86 -1.91
N PRO A 2 -13.38 -2.55 -1.77
CA PRO A 2 -12.39 -1.56 -1.29
C PRO A 2 -11.93 -1.79 0.16
N ALA A 3 -12.73 -2.50 0.96
CA ALA A 3 -12.41 -2.80 2.37
C ALA A 3 -11.08 -3.53 2.58
N LYS A 4 -10.68 -4.43 1.67
CA LYS A 4 -9.43 -5.21 1.85
C LYS A 4 -8.17 -4.34 1.74
N LEU A 5 -8.18 -3.34 0.85
CA LEU A 5 -7.06 -2.43 0.69
C LEU A 5 -6.99 -1.46 1.88
N ALA A 6 -8.13 -0.88 2.27
CA ALA A 6 -8.19 0.00 3.44
C ALA A 6 -7.72 -0.71 4.72
N THR A 7 -8.12 -1.98 4.93
CA THR A 7 -7.63 -2.79 6.05
C THR A 7 -6.14 -3.09 5.95
N ALA A 8 -5.61 -3.41 4.76
CA ALA A 8 -4.17 -3.66 4.59
C ALA A 8 -3.33 -2.41 4.88
N VAL A 9 -3.76 -1.25 4.41
CA VAL A 9 -3.07 0.04 4.64
C VAL A 9 -3.20 0.46 6.10
N TYR A 10 -4.37 0.27 6.73
CA TYR A 10 -4.55 0.49 8.18
C TYR A 10 -3.70 -0.45 9.03
N SER A 11 -3.67 -1.75 8.71
CA SER A 11 -2.81 -2.73 9.40
C SER A 11 -1.33 -2.40 9.22
N TYR A 12 -0.91 -1.94 8.05
CA TYR A 12 0.45 -1.46 7.82
C TYR A 12 0.77 -0.21 8.66
N ALA A 13 -0.08 0.82 8.60
CA ALA A 13 0.09 2.06 9.36
C ALA A 13 0.12 1.83 10.88
N THR A 14 -0.64 0.85 11.39
CA THR A 14 -0.68 0.51 12.82
C THR A 14 0.44 -0.42 13.28
N HIS A 15 1.14 -1.10 12.36
CA HIS A 15 2.22 -2.05 12.67
C HIS A 15 3.53 -1.69 11.98
N ILE A 16 3.70 -0.42 11.59
CA ILE A 16 4.89 0.06 10.87
C ILE A 16 6.18 -0.21 11.66
N ASP A 17 6.09 -0.29 12.98
CA ASP A 17 7.19 -0.60 13.91
C ASP A 17 7.55 -2.10 13.98
N HIS A 18 6.75 -2.97 13.35
CA HIS A 18 6.93 -4.44 13.36
C HIS A 18 7.00 -5.02 11.93
N LEU A 19 7.84 -4.42 11.09
CA LEU A 19 8.11 -4.85 9.71
C LEU A 19 8.36 -6.37 9.55
N GLU A 20 8.97 -7.02 10.54
CA GLU A 20 9.22 -8.47 10.53
C GLU A 20 7.92 -9.30 10.52
N THR A 21 6.87 -8.83 11.23
CA THR A 21 5.55 -9.49 11.21
C THR A 21 4.79 -9.25 9.91
N LEU A 22 5.14 -8.20 9.17
CA LEU A 22 4.52 -7.86 7.90
C LEU A 22 5.10 -8.65 6.73
N GLN A 23 6.29 -9.24 6.87
CA GLN A 23 6.99 -9.91 5.76
C GLN A 23 6.17 -11.04 5.12
N ALA A 24 5.52 -11.89 5.93
CA ALA A 24 4.66 -12.96 5.43
C ALA A 24 3.39 -12.45 4.73
N MET A 25 2.89 -11.28 5.15
CA MET A 25 1.76 -10.62 4.49
C MET A 25 2.21 -9.98 3.18
N VAL A 26 3.36 -9.31 3.18
CA VAL A 26 3.96 -8.67 2.02
C VAL A 26 4.22 -9.69 0.92
N ASP A 27 4.85 -10.82 1.24
CA ASP A 27 5.11 -11.87 0.26
C ASP A 27 3.80 -12.41 -0.36
N LYS A 28 2.73 -12.57 0.43
CA LYS A 28 1.42 -13.00 -0.10
C LYS A 28 0.82 -11.98 -1.06
N ILE A 29 0.89 -10.69 -0.73
CA ILE A 29 0.37 -9.60 -1.56
C ILE A 29 1.16 -9.53 -2.87
N VAL A 30 2.50 -9.54 -2.77
CA VAL A 30 3.40 -9.49 -3.92
C VAL A 30 3.18 -10.66 -4.87
N HIS A 31 3.04 -11.89 -4.37
CA HIS A 31 2.72 -13.03 -5.24
C HIS A 31 1.39 -12.84 -5.96
N ARG A 32 0.39 -12.26 -5.30
CA ARG A 32 -0.90 -11.97 -5.92
C ARG A 32 -0.77 -10.88 -6.98
N HIS A 33 -0.01 -9.82 -6.72
CA HIS A 33 0.26 -8.74 -7.67
C HIS A 33 0.96 -9.26 -8.93
N VAL A 34 2.00 -10.08 -8.74
CA VAL A 34 2.72 -10.74 -9.85
C VAL A 34 1.76 -11.58 -10.69
N GLN A 35 0.91 -12.39 -10.05
CA GLN A 35 -0.11 -13.21 -10.73
C GLN A 35 -1.14 -12.39 -11.51
N THR A 36 -1.41 -11.16 -11.09
CA THR A 36 -2.37 -10.25 -11.76
C THR A 36 -1.69 -9.24 -12.67
N HIS A 37 -0.38 -9.34 -12.89
CA HIS A 37 0.42 -8.43 -13.72
C HIS A 37 0.31 -6.96 -13.29
N VAL A 38 0.42 -6.71 -11.98
CA VAL A 38 0.49 -5.33 -11.47
C VAL A 38 1.81 -4.69 -11.91
N LEU A 39 1.74 -3.45 -12.40
CA LEU A 39 2.88 -2.68 -12.87
C LEU A 39 3.21 -1.54 -11.90
N PRO A 40 4.50 -1.14 -11.78
CA PRO A 40 4.91 0.00 -10.96
C PRO A 40 4.11 1.29 -11.25
N GLU A 41 3.77 1.52 -12.52
CA GLU A 41 2.99 2.66 -13.01
C GLU A 41 1.56 2.74 -12.45
N GLN A 42 1.03 1.63 -11.92
CA GLN A 42 -0.32 1.57 -11.35
C GLN A 42 -0.36 2.05 -9.89
N TYR A 43 0.77 2.03 -9.19
CA TYR A 43 0.83 2.44 -7.78
C TYR A 43 0.44 3.91 -7.56
N PRO A 44 0.92 4.89 -8.34
CA PRO A 44 0.47 6.28 -8.19
C PRO A 44 -1.06 6.43 -8.32
N ILE A 45 -1.67 5.73 -9.30
CA ILE A 45 -3.11 5.78 -9.56
C ILE A 45 -3.90 5.22 -8.37
N VAL A 46 -3.46 4.09 -7.83
CA VAL A 46 -4.10 3.48 -6.66
C VAL A 46 -3.92 4.34 -5.41
N GLY A 47 -2.75 4.93 -5.22
CA GLY A 47 -2.45 5.85 -4.12
C GLY A 47 -3.36 7.07 -4.10
N GLU A 48 -3.56 7.71 -5.26
CA GLU A 48 -4.48 8.84 -5.40
C GLU A 48 -5.92 8.45 -5.02
N CYS A 49 -6.42 7.33 -5.56
CA CYS A 49 -7.77 6.85 -5.21
C CYS A 49 -7.91 6.52 -3.73
N LEU A 50 -6.88 5.92 -3.11
CA LEU A 50 -6.88 5.58 -1.69
C LEU A 50 -6.93 6.84 -0.81
N LEU A 51 -6.07 7.82 -1.10
CA LEU A 51 -6.02 9.08 -0.35
C LEU A 51 -7.30 9.87 -0.51
N GLN A 52 -7.92 9.87 -1.70
CA GLN A 52 -9.22 10.49 -1.91
C GLN A 52 -10.32 9.78 -1.11
N ALA A 53 -10.40 8.45 -1.17
CA ALA A 53 -11.38 7.69 -0.40
C ALA A 53 -11.19 7.88 1.12
N MET A 54 -9.93 8.02 1.56
CA MET A 54 -9.60 8.31 2.95
C MET A 54 -10.12 9.69 3.38
N LYS A 55 -9.94 10.73 2.54
CA LYS A 55 -10.51 12.06 2.79
C LYS A 55 -12.03 12.01 2.92
N ASP A 56 -12.69 11.28 2.02
CA ASP A 56 -14.15 11.13 2.02
C ASP A 56 -14.67 10.43 3.30
N VAL A 57 -13.90 9.48 3.85
CA VAL A 57 -14.26 8.74 5.07
C VAL A 57 -13.96 9.53 6.35
N LEU A 58 -12.81 10.20 6.43
CA LEU A 58 -12.38 10.94 7.61
C LEU A 58 -13.03 12.32 7.72
N GLY A 59 -13.50 12.91 6.61
CA GLY A 59 -14.14 14.23 6.60
C GLY A 59 -13.23 15.28 7.24
N ASP A 60 -13.73 15.96 8.27
CA ASP A 60 -13.01 17.03 8.99
C ASP A 60 -11.74 16.52 9.71
N ALA A 61 -11.61 15.21 9.94
CA ALA A 61 -10.41 14.63 10.53
C ALA A 61 -9.26 14.41 9.52
N ALA A 62 -9.53 14.56 8.21
CA ALA A 62 -8.52 14.48 7.15
C ALA A 62 -7.74 15.80 7.01
N THR A 63 -7.04 16.21 8.07
CA THR A 63 -6.19 17.40 8.02
C THR A 63 -5.07 17.21 7.00
N GLU A 64 -4.48 18.32 6.53
CA GLU A 64 -3.36 18.27 5.57
C GLU A 64 -2.19 17.42 6.09
N GLU A 65 -1.88 17.54 7.38
CA GLU A 65 -0.84 16.75 8.06
C GLU A 65 -1.16 15.26 8.06
N VAL A 66 -2.41 14.89 8.36
CA VAL A 66 -2.86 13.48 8.33
C VAL A 66 -2.73 12.94 6.90
N VAL A 67 -3.24 13.67 5.91
CA VAL A 67 -3.19 13.24 4.50
C VAL A 67 -1.75 13.08 4.01
N ALA A 68 -0.85 14.00 4.39
CA ALA A 68 0.57 13.92 4.07
C ALA A 68 1.22 12.68 4.68
N ALA A 69 0.98 12.40 5.97
CA ALA A 69 1.53 11.22 6.64
C ALA A 69 1.05 9.90 5.99
N TRP A 70 -0.22 9.82 5.59
CA TRP A 70 -0.74 8.66 4.86
C TRP A 70 -0.15 8.52 3.46
N SER A 71 0.10 9.65 2.78
CA SER A 71 0.75 9.65 1.46
C SER A 71 2.17 9.11 1.56
N GLU A 72 2.94 9.55 2.55
CA GLU A 72 4.30 9.07 2.80
C GLU A 72 4.30 7.56 3.15
N ALA A 73 3.40 7.14 4.04
CA ALA A 73 3.26 5.73 4.41
C ALA A 73 2.88 4.85 3.20
N TYR A 74 1.99 5.33 2.33
CA TYR A 74 1.63 4.63 1.10
C TYR A 74 2.83 4.50 0.15
N GLN A 75 3.59 5.59 -0.05
CA GLN A 75 4.77 5.57 -0.91
C GLN A 75 5.82 4.59 -0.41
N ALA A 76 6.14 4.61 0.89
CA ALA A 76 7.09 3.67 1.49
C ALA A 76 6.67 2.21 1.27
N LEU A 77 5.37 1.91 1.44
CA LEU A 77 4.85 0.57 1.20
C LEU A 77 4.86 0.18 -0.29
N ALA A 78 4.51 1.12 -1.17
CA ALA A 78 4.52 0.91 -2.61
C ALA A 78 5.93 0.56 -3.11
N GLU A 79 6.96 1.26 -2.63
CA GLU A 79 8.35 0.96 -2.97
C GLU A 79 8.78 -0.45 -2.53
N ILE A 80 8.36 -0.88 -1.34
CA ILE A 80 8.63 -2.25 -0.86
C ILE A 80 8.02 -3.28 -1.80
N PHE A 81 6.75 -3.09 -2.20
CA PHE A 81 6.08 -4.02 -3.11
C PHE A 81 6.70 -4.02 -4.51
N ILE A 82 6.94 -2.85 -5.09
CA ILE A 82 7.57 -2.72 -6.42
C ILE A 82 8.92 -3.43 -6.46
N ASN A 83 9.78 -3.19 -5.47
CA ASN A 83 11.09 -3.82 -5.40
C ASN A 83 11.00 -5.34 -5.30
N ARG A 84 10.09 -5.86 -4.47
CA ARG A 84 9.91 -7.30 -4.28
C ARG A 84 9.29 -7.97 -5.51
N GLU A 85 8.32 -7.33 -6.16
CA GLU A 85 7.70 -7.79 -7.40
C GLU A 85 8.72 -7.87 -8.53
N GLN A 86 9.56 -6.85 -8.66
CA GLN A 86 10.62 -6.82 -9.67
C GLN A 86 11.62 -7.97 -9.50
N GLN A 87 11.99 -8.32 -8.26
CA GLN A 87 12.84 -9.48 -7.99
C GLN A 87 12.19 -10.78 -8.47
N ILE A 88 10.89 -10.95 -8.27
CA ILE A 88 10.16 -12.14 -8.72
C ILE A 88 10.05 -12.16 -10.25
N TYR A 89 9.79 -11.02 -10.88
CA TYR A 89 9.78 -10.92 -12.35
C TYR A 89 11.14 -11.23 -12.99
N GLN A 90 12.25 -10.88 -12.32
CA GLN A 90 13.60 -11.18 -12.80
C GLN A 90 14.03 -12.63 -12.53
N SER A 91 13.37 -13.32 -11.59
CA SER A 91 13.69 -14.70 -11.21
C SER A 91 12.86 -15.75 -11.96
N ASN A 92 11.90 -15.32 -12.79
CA ASN A 92 11.08 -16.17 -13.67
C ASN A 92 11.45 -15.94 -15.14
#